data_AF-A0A564YT18-F1
#
_entry.id   AF-A0A564YT18-F1
#
_cell.length_a   1.000
_cell.length_b   1.000
_cell.length_c   1.000
_cell.angle_alpha   90.00
_cell.angle_beta   90.00
_cell.angle_gamma   90.00
#
_symmetry.space_group_name_H-M   'P 1'
#
loop_
_entity.id
_entity.type
_entity.pdbx_description
1 polymer ?
#
loop_
_entity_poly.entity_id
_entity_poly.type
_entity_poly.pdbx_seq_one_letter_code
_entity_poly.pdbx_strand_id
1 'polypeptide(L)'
;PTINICIVLALLGFLVNINFGYFSFIFLSDFSDVLIPVHRQLVPSLLHPGATFSEVKEHQPFGAESRFVKLVRIEDDVEVLGSQTRPKKMHWLGSDGRRYAIVAKPNDDMRKDSRLMDMNSIINRFLLRNPQTRHRGLGIRTYAVIPLR
;
A
#
# COMPACT_ATOMS: atom_id res chain seq x y z
N PRO A 1 14.32 -3.34 2.81
CA PRO A 1 12.97 -2.71 2.85
C PRO A 1 12.92 -1.26 2.31
N THR A 2 13.87 -0.39 2.67
CA THR A 2 13.95 1.01 2.17
C THR A 2 14.26 1.10 0.68
N ILE A 3 15.10 0.21 0.15
CA ILE A 3 15.47 0.16 -1.28
C ILE A 3 14.24 -0.18 -2.14
N ASN A 4 13.43 -1.16 -1.75
CA ASN A 4 12.25 -1.59 -2.52
C ASN A 4 11.14 -0.52 -2.51
N ILE A 5 10.98 0.21 -1.40
CA ILE A 5 10.06 1.35 -1.34
C ILE A 5 10.54 2.45 -2.29
N CYS A 6 11.84 2.81 -2.28
CA CYS A 6 12.38 3.82 -3.20
C CYS A 6 12.15 3.48 -4.68
N ILE A 7 12.26 2.21 -5.08
CA ILE A 7 12.00 1.78 -6.46
C ILE A 7 10.52 1.94 -6.82
N VAL A 8 9.59 1.59 -5.92
CA VAL A 8 8.14 1.78 -6.13
C VAL A 8 7.79 3.27 -6.21
N LEU A 9 8.37 4.11 -5.35
CA LEU A 9 8.18 5.56 -5.39
C LEU A 9 8.76 6.15 -6.69
N ALA A 10 9.92 5.68 -7.14
CA ALA A 10 10.55 6.11 -8.39
C ALA A 10 9.74 5.67 -9.62
N LEU A 11 9.23 4.44 -9.64
CA LEU A 11 8.33 3.95 -10.70
C LEU A 11 7.00 4.70 -10.70
N LEU A 12 6.42 5.00 -9.54
CA LEU A 12 5.21 5.82 -9.44
C LEU A 12 5.48 7.27 -9.87
N GLY A 13 6.60 7.87 -9.47
CA GLY A 13 7.02 9.21 -9.93
C GLY A 13 7.28 9.26 -11.44
N PHE A 14 7.87 8.19 -11.99
CA PHE A 14 8.07 8.00 -13.43
C PHE A 14 6.72 7.83 -14.14
N LEU A 15 5.83 6.94 -13.68
CA LEU A 15 4.48 6.72 -14.23
C LEU A 15 3.59 7.96 -14.16
N VAL A 16 3.74 8.80 -13.14
CA VAL A 16 3.07 10.10 -13.07
C VAL A 16 3.51 11.01 -14.22
N ASN A 17 4.78 10.93 -14.65
CA ASN A 17 5.39 11.73 -15.73
C ASN A 17 5.45 11.06 -17.12
N ILE A 18 5.09 9.78 -17.26
CA ILE A 18 5.21 9.07 -18.55
C ILE A 18 4.27 9.68 -19.60
N ASN A 19 4.89 10.16 -20.69
CA ASN A 19 4.30 10.27 -22.03
C ASN A 19 4.27 8.87 -22.67
N PHE A 20 3.20 8.56 -23.41
CA PHE A 20 2.78 7.27 -23.99
C PHE A 20 3.89 6.33 -24.56
N GLY A 21 5.09 6.82 -24.89
CA GLY A 21 6.18 6.04 -25.51
C GLY A 21 7.10 5.22 -24.58
N TYR A 22 7.12 5.46 -23.26
CA TYR A 22 8.06 4.79 -22.33
C TYR A 22 7.50 3.53 -21.65
N PHE A 23 6.24 3.18 -21.89
CA PHE A 23 5.54 2.09 -21.20
C PHE A 23 6.12 0.70 -21.51
N SER A 24 6.67 0.53 -22.73
CA SER A 24 7.26 -0.74 -23.19
C SER A 24 8.51 -1.18 -22.39
N PHE A 25 9.22 -0.24 -21.76
CA PHE A 25 10.46 -0.53 -21.01
C PHE A 25 10.18 -1.18 -19.64
N ILE A 26 8.99 -0.97 -19.06
CA ILE A 26 8.60 -1.51 -17.75
C ILE A 26 8.30 -3.01 -17.84
N PHE A 27 7.90 -3.52 -19.00
CA PHE A 27 7.61 -4.94 -19.24
C PHE A 27 8.84 -5.87 -19.10
N LEU A 28 10.06 -5.31 -19.16
CA LEU A 28 11.33 -6.04 -19.18
C LEU A 28 12.02 -6.16 -17.82
N SER A 29 11.48 -5.51 -16.78
CA SER A 29 12.10 -5.50 -15.44
C SER A 29 11.54 -6.64 -14.59
N ASP A 30 12.41 -7.49 -14.04
CA ASP A 30 12.01 -8.51 -13.08
C ASP A 30 11.56 -7.86 -11.77
N PHE A 31 10.26 -7.88 -11.49
CA PHE A 31 9.65 -7.27 -10.29
C PHE A 31 9.71 -8.18 -9.05
N SER A 32 10.47 -9.29 -9.10
CA SER A 32 10.51 -10.35 -8.09
C SER A 32 10.70 -9.89 -6.63
N ASP A 33 11.29 -8.71 -6.39
CA ASP A 33 11.50 -8.18 -5.03
C ASP A 33 10.68 -6.91 -4.69
N VAL A 34 9.84 -6.46 -5.61
CA VAL A 34 9.01 -5.27 -5.43
C VAL A 34 7.72 -5.66 -4.71
N LEU A 35 7.41 -4.98 -3.59
CA LEU A 35 6.16 -5.22 -2.85
C LEU A 35 5.04 -4.28 -3.32
N ILE A 36 3.83 -4.81 -3.43
CA ILE A 36 2.65 -3.97 -3.66
C ILE A 36 2.37 -3.17 -2.37
N PRO A 37 2.15 -1.84 -2.46
CA PRO A 37 1.90 -0.99 -1.30
C PRO A 37 0.47 -1.18 -0.76
N VAL A 38 0.17 -2.34 -0.21
CA VAL A 38 -1.08 -2.60 0.51
C VAL A 38 -0.96 -2.18 1.96
N HIS A 39 -2.06 -1.68 2.53
CA HIS A 39 -2.07 -1.15 3.90
C HIS A 39 -1.49 -2.15 4.93
N ARG A 40 -1.85 -3.44 4.79
CA ARG A 40 -1.39 -4.52 5.66
C ARG A 40 0.11 -4.85 5.59
N GLN A 41 0.82 -4.35 4.58
CA GLN A 41 2.27 -4.52 4.37
C GLN A 41 3.05 -3.27 4.79
N LEU A 42 2.38 -2.12 4.88
CA LEU A 42 3.01 -0.84 5.25
C LEU A 42 2.89 -0.54 6.74
N VAL A 43 1.87 -1.09 7.41
CA VAL A 43 1.64 -0.85 8.83
C VAL A 43 2.27 -1.96 9.68
N PRO A 44 3.24 -1.65 10.55
CA PRO A 44 3.80 -2.64 11.45
C PRO A 44 2.79 -3.01 12.54
N SER A 45 2.71 -4.30 12.87
CA SER A 45 2.15 -4.75 14.14
C SER A 45 3.05 -4.27 15.27
N LEU A 46 2.46 -3.65 16.29
CA LEU A 46 3.17 -3.22 17.49
C LEU A 46 2.99 -4.28 18.57
N LEU A 47 4.06 -4.51 19.33
CA LEU A 47 3.97 -5.26 20.58
C LEU A 47 3.16 -4.47 21.62
N HIS A 48 2.57 -5.19 22.57
CA HIS A 48 1.94 -4.54 23.71
C HIS A 48 2.99 -3.89 24.63
N PRO A 49 2.62 -2.84 25.38
CA PRO A 49 3.49 -2.31 26.42
C PRO A 49 3.88 -3.42 27.41
N GLY A 50 5.16 -3.50 27.79
CA GLY A 50 5.67 -4.50 28.73
C GLY A 50 5.95 -5.89 28.13
N ALA A 51 6.10 -6.00 26.81
CA ALA A 51 6.51 -7.25 26.17
C ALA A 51 7.86 -7.77 26.72
N THR A 52 7.96 -9.08 26.86
CA THR A 52 9.14 -9.78 27.38
C THR A 52 10.28 -9.73 26.37
N PHE A 53 11.54 -9.80 26.83
CA PHE A 53 12.71 -9.80 25.95
C PHE A 53 12.65 -10.89 24.84
N SER A 54 12.10 -12.07 25.15
CA SER A 54 11.89 -13.14 24.17
C SER A 54 10.89 -12.76 23.08
N GLU A 55 9.79 -12.10 23.46
CA GLU A 55 8.75 -11.65 22.51
C GLU A 55 9.29 -10.55 21.59
N VAL A 56 10.15 -9.67 22.12
CA VAL A 56 10.84 -8.64 21.32
C VAL A 56 11.79 -9.28 20.30
N LYS A 57 12.50 -10.36 20.69
CA LYS A 57 13.44 -11.07 19.81
C LYS A 57 12.75 -11.79 18.65
N GLU A 58 11.57 -12.36 18.91
CA GLU A 58 10.78 -13.08 17.89
C GLU A 58 9.80 -12.17 17.13
N HIS A 59 9.71 -10.90 17.51
CA HIS A 59 8.77 -9.98 16.90
C HIS A 59 9.10 -9.72 15.43
N GLN A 60 8.14 -10.04 14.57
CA GLN A 60 8.17 -9.67 13.16
C GLN A 60 7.22 -8.49 12.92
N PRO A 61 7.73 -7.25 12.82
CA PRO A 61 6.88 -6.06 12.77
C PRO A 61 5.92 -6.06 11.59
N PHE A 62 6.30 -6.63 10.44
CA PHE A 62 5.47 -6.67 9.24
C PHE A 62 4.84 -8.05 8.98
N GLY A 63 5.04 -9.00 9.90
CA GLY A 63 4.67 -10.40 9.74
C GLY A 63 5.66 -11.22 8.91
N ALA A 64 5.33 -12.49 8.69
CA ALA A 64 6.16 -13.43 7.95
C ALA A 64 6.23 -13.08 6.45
N GLU A 65 7.35 -13.42 5.81
CA GLU A 65 7.56 -13.12 4.39
C GLU A 65 6.53 -13.77 3.46
N SER A 66 5.97 -14.92 3.87
CA SER A 66 4.91 -15.61 3.12
C SER A 66 3.63 -14.80 2.97
N ARG A 67 3.42 -13.76 3.80
CA ARG A 67 2.26 -12.87 3.72
C ARG A 67 2.46 -11.72 2.72
N PHE A 68 3.69 -11.47 2.29
CA PHE A 68 3.99 -10.36 1.40
C PHE A 68 3.50 -10.62 -0.02
N VAL A 69 2.78 -9.64 -0.56
CA VAL A 69 2.36 -9.63 -1.95
C VAL A 69 3.37 -8.83 -2.74
N LYS A 70 4.06 -9.56 -3.62
CA LYS A 70 5.03 -9.03 -4.57
C LYS A 70 4.31 -8.58 -5.84
N LEU A 71 4.86 -7.58 -6.50
CA LEU A 71 4.40 -7.12 -7.80
C LEU A 71 4.85 -8.14 -8.84
N VAL A 72 3.91 -8.68 -9.61
CA VAL A 72 4.20 -9.58 -10.73
C VAL A 72 4.28 -8.78 -12.03
N ARG A 73 3.26 -7.96 -12.28
CA ARG A 73 3.21 -7.08 -13.45
C ARG A 73 2.33 -5.87 -13.21
N ILE A 74 2.57 -4.82 -13.98
CA ILE A 74 1.69 -3.66 -14.09
C ILE A 74 0.84 -3.87 -15.36
N GLU A 75 -0.46 -3.67 -15.28
CA GLU A 75 -1.34 -3.74 -16.46
C GLU A 75 -1.23 -2.45 -17.28
N ASP A 76 -1.37 -2.57 -18.60
CA ASP A 76 -1.16 -1.45 -19.54
C ASP A 76 -2.26 -0.40 -19.53
N ASP A 77 -3.42 -0.75 -18.95
CA ASP A 77 -4.57 0.14 -18.93
C ASP A 77 -4.44 1.18 -17.80
N VAL A 78 -4.46 2.45 -18.20
CA VAL A 78 -4.43 3.60 -17.29
C VAL A 78 -5.67 4.45 -17.53
N GLU A 79 -6.57 4.43 -16.55
CA GLU A 79 -7.80 5.20 -16.56
C GLU A 79 -7.55 6.60 -15.97
N VAL A 80 -7.78 7.65 -16.75
CA VAL A 80 -7.74 9.03 -16.25
C VAL A 80 -9.14 9.43 -15.79
N LEU A 81 -9.30 9.66 -14.48
CA LEU A 81 -10.60 9.97 -13.91
C LEU A 81 -11.00 11.43 -14.18
N GLY A 82 -12.29 11.66 -14.49
CA GLY A 82 -12.86 12.98 -14.79
C GLY A 82 -13.10 13.88 -13.57
N SER A 83 -12.05 14.16 -12.78
CA SER A 83 -12.09 15.07 -11.63
C SER A 83 -11.15 16.26 -11.80
N GLN A 84 -11.21 17.27 -10.92
CA GLN A 84 -10.38 18.49 -11.00
C GLN A 84 -8.88 18.19 -11.05
N THR A 85 -8.42 17.18 -10.30
CA THR A 85 -7.00 16.79 -10.23
C THR A 85 -6.62 15.75 -11.29
N ARG A 86 -7.57 15.31 -12.13
CA ARG A 86 -7.41 14.29 -13.19
C ARG A 86 -6.54 13.09 -12.74
N PRO A 87 -6.87 12.41 -11.64
CA PRO A 87 -6.03 11.36 -11.09
C PRO A 87 -5.98 10.15 -12.03
N LYS A 88 -4.82 9.48 -12.06
CA LYS A 88 -4.55 8.32 -12.91
C LYS A 88 -4.76 7.05 -12.10
N LYS A 89 -5.63 6.16 -12.56
CA LYS A 89 -5.89 4.85 -11.95
C LYS A 89 -5.27 3.76 -12.80
N MET A 90 -4.54 2.86 -12.17
CA MET A 90 -3.74 1.80 -12.79
C MET A 90 -3.96 0.48 -12.03
N HIS A 91 -3.78 -0.65 -12.70
CA HIS A 91 -3.99 -1.97 -12.11
C HIS A 91 -2.68 -2.75 -12.02
N TRP A 92 -2.36 -3.28 -10.84
CA TRP A 92 -1.17 -4.09 -10.58
C TRP A 92 -1.57 -5.53 -10.27
N LEU A 93 -0.86 -6.50 -10.82
CA LEU A 93 -1.05 -7.91 -10.49
C LEU A 93 -0.09 -8.31 -9.36
N GLY A 94 -0.65 -8.84 -8.28
CA GLY A 94 0.10 -9.40 -7.17
C GLY A 94 0.52 -10.84 -7.38
N SER A 95 1.53 -11.27 -6.62
CA SER A 95 1.97 -12.67 -6.54
C SER A 95 0.89 -13.61 -5.99
N ASP A 96 -0.16 -13.06 -5.38
CA ASP A 96 -1.36 -13.79 -4.96
C ASP A 96 -2.41 -13.93 -6.06
N GLY A 97 -2.10 -13.50 -7.29
CA GLY A 97 -2.99 -13.54 -8.44
C GLY A 97 -4.09 -12.48 -8.42
N ARG A 98 -4.10 -11.56 -7.45
CA ARG A 98 -5.13 -10.53 -7.33
C ARG A 98 -4.73 -9.25 -8.05
N ARG A 99 -5.73 -8.54 -8.58
CA ARG A 99 -5.59 -7.21 -9.16
C ARG A 99 -5.75 -6.15 -8.09
N TYR A 100 -4.80 -5.22 -8.02
CA TYR A 100 -4.77 -4.09 -7.09
C TYR A 100 -4.91 -2.79 -7.86
N ALA A 101 -5.95 -2.01 -7.56
CA ALA A 101 -6.12 -0.68 -8.12
C ALA A 101 -5.23 0.32 -7.36
N ILE A 102 -4.38 1.03 -8.09
CA ILE A 102 -3.51 2.09 -7.60
C ILE A 102 -3.97 3.40 -8.21
N VAL A 103 -4.16 4.43 -7.39
CA VAL A 103 -4.57 5.76 -7.85
C VAL A 103 -3.45 6.75 -7.54
N ALA A 104 -2.89 7.33 -8.58
CA ALA A 104 -1.92 8.41 -8.50
C ALA A 104 -2.64 9.75 -8.66
N LYS A 105 -2.52 10.60 -7.63
CA LYS A 105 -3.01 11.99 -7.67
C LYS A 105 -1.80 12.92 -7.87
N PRO A 106 -1.63 13.54 -9.05
CA PRO A 106 -0.51 14.44 -9.30
C PRO A 106 -0.68 15.74 -8.51
N ASN A 107 0.43 16.29 -7.99
CA ASN A 107 0.48 17.59 -7.30
C ASN A 107 -0.47 17.75 -6.10
N ASP A 108 -0.93 16.65 -5.52
CA ASP A 108 -1.86 16.65 -4.38
C ASP A 108 -1.12 16.26 -3.09
N ASP A 109 -1.27 17.06 -2.03
CA ASP A 109 -0.63 16.77 -0.75
C ASP A 109 -1.44 15.73 0.04
N MET A 110 -1.11 14.47 -0.21
CA MET A 110 -1.75 13.30 0.40
C MET A 110 -1.39 13.08 1.89
N ARG A 111 -0.68 14.01 2.54
CA ARG A 111 -0.35 13.90 3.97
C ARG A 111 -1.58 13.86 4.86
N LYS A 112 -2.58 14.70 4.57
CA LYS A 112 -3.82 14.73 5.36
C LYS A 112 -4.55 13.40 5.26
N ASP A 113 -4.68 12.88 4.04
CA ASP A 113 -5.31 11.57 3.77
C ASP A 113 -4.52 10.43 4.43
N SER A 114 -3.19 10.47 4.36
CA SER A 114 -2.32 9.49 5.03
C SER A 114 -2.52 9.48 6.54
N ARG A 115 -2.56 10.66 7.19
CA ARG A 115 -2.83 10.74 8.63
C ARG A 115 -4.23 10.27 9.00
N LEU A 116 -5.22 10.55 8.15
CA LEU A 116 -6.59 10.07 8.35
C LEU A 116 -6.64 8.53 8.26
N MET A 117 -5.91 7.92 7.33
CA MET A 117 -5.81 6.45 7.25
C MET A 117 -5.08 5.83 8.45
N ASP A 118 -4.03 6.48 8.96
CA ASP A 118 -3.36 6.05 10.19
C ASP A 118 -4.35 6.02 11.36
N MET A 119 -5.14 7.09 11.52
CA MET A 119 -6.18 7.20 12.55
C MET A 119 -7.27 6.13 12.39
N ASN A 120 -7.79 5.93 11.17
CA ASN A 120 -8.80 4.88 10.90
C ASN A 120 -8.30 3.49 11.29
N SER A 121 -7.00 3.24 11.15
CA SER A 121 -6.37 1.98 11.53
C SER A 121 -6.34 1.77 13.05
N ILE A 122 -6.19 2.86 13.81
CA ILE A 122 -6.30 2.84 15.27
C ILE A 122 -7.76 2.59 15.68
N ILE A 123 -8.72 3.27 15.05
CA ILE A 123 -10.15 3.08 15.31
C ILE A 123 -10.55 1.62 15.06
N ASN A 124 -10.12 1.03 13.94
CA ASN A 124 -10.38 -0.38 13.64
C ASN A 124 -9.83 -1.33 14.71
N ARG A 125 -8.67 -1.03 15.31
CA ARG A 125 -8.15 -1.83 16.44
C ARG A 125 -9.09 -1.80 17.65
N PHE A 126 -9.66 -0.63 17.97
CA PHE A 126 -10.65 -0.51 19.04
C PHE A 126 -11.97 -1.22 18.70
N LEU A 127 -12.45 -1.10 17.46
CA LEU A 127 -13.67 -1.79 17.00
C LEU A 127 -13.53 -3.32 17.03
N LEU A 128 -12.34 -3.85 16.76
CA LEU A 128 -12.08 -5.30 16.85
C LEU A 128 -11.94 -5.80 18.29
N ARG A 129 -11.46 -4.94 19.20
CA ARG A 129 -11.30 -5.27 20.63
C ARG A 129 -12.64 -5.35 21.35
N ASN A 130 -13.60 -4.51 21.00
CA ASN A 130 -14.92 -4.52 21.61
C ASN A 130 -15.80 -5.66 21.03
N PRO A 131 -16.30 -6.60 21.87
CA PRO A 131 -17.12 -7.72 21.41
C PRO A 131 -18.43 -7.30 20.71
N GLN A 132 -19.07 -6.21 21.15
CA GLN A 132 -20.34 -5.75 20.59
C GLN A 132 -20.17 -5.23 19.15
N THR A 133 -19.09 -4.50 18.88
CA THR A 133 -18.77 -3.98 17.55
C THR A 133 -18.25 -5.08 16.63
N ARG A 134 -17.44 -6.01 17.17
CA ARG A 134 -16.94 -7.18 16.43
C ARG A 134 -18.06 -8.13 16.01
N HIS A 135 -19.02 -8.42 16.91
CA HIS A 135 -20.17 -9.27 16.58
C HIS A 135 -21.04 -8.66 15.47
N ARG A 136 -21.08 -7.33 15.39
CA ARG A 136 -21.78 -6.60 14.33
C ARG A 136 -20.95 -6.40 13.06
N GLY A 137 -19.69 -6.85 13.03
CA GLY A 137 -18.80 -6.68 11.88
C GLY A 137 -18.46 -5.23 11.55
N LEU A 138 -18.47 -4.33 12.53
CA LEU A 138 -18.20 -2.90 12.29
C LEU A 138 -16.70 -2.68 12.03
N GLY A 139 -16.40 -2.03 10.90
CA GLY A 139 -15.04 -1.66 10.52
C GLY A 139 -15.03 -0.58 9.46
N ILE A 140 -14.04 0.31 9.55
CA ILE A 140 -13.79 1.36 8.57
C ILE A 140 -12.89 0.78 7.49
N ARG A 141 -13.24 0.98 6.22
CA ARG A 141 -12.37 0.58 5.10
C ARG A 141 -11.13 1.46 5.10
N THR A 142 -9.96 0.85 5.27
CA THR A 142 -8.66 1.53 5.16
C THR A 142 -7.99 1.22 3.84
N TYR A 143 -7.28 2.20 3.30
CA TYR A 143 -6.44 2.05 2.12
C TYR A 143 -5.03 2.55 2.44
N ALA A 144 -4.06 2.11 1.64
CA ALA A 144 -2.70 2.62 1.73
C ALA A 144 -2.63 3.98 1.05
N VAL A 145 -2.03 4.95 1.72
CA VAL A 145 -1.72 6.26 1.16
C VAL A 145 -0.23 6.48 1.34
N ILE A 146 0.45 6.73 0.24
CA ILE A 146 1.88 7.01 0.23
C ILE A 146 2.04 8.42 -0.36
N PRO A 147 2.40 9.42 0.45
CA PRO A 147 2.67 10.76 -0.07
C PRO A 147 3.97 10.73 -0.88
N LEU A 148 3.86 10.90 -2.19
CA LEU A 148 4.98 11.08 -3.11
C LEU A 148 5.29 12.58 -3.17
N ARG A 149 6.52 12.98 -2.87
CA ARG A 149 6.97 14.37 -3.06
C ARG A 149 7.86 14.47 -4.27
#